data_AF-A0A2S9XEM1-F1
#
_entry.id   AF-A0A2S9XEM1-F1
#
_cell.length_a   1.000
_cell.length_b   1.000
_cell.length_c   1.000
_cell.angle_alpha   90.00
_cell.angle_beta   90.00
_cell.angle_gamma   90.00
#
_symmetry.space_group_name_H-M   'P 1'
#
loop_
_entity.id
_entity.type
_entity.pdbx_description
1 polymer ?
#
loop_
_entity_poly.entity_id
_entity_poly.type
_entity_poly.pdbx_seq_one_letter_code
_entity_poly.pdbx_strand_id
1 'polypeptide(L)'
;MHEDGALSCWGYVSATLGYGGAAAGVGDNLGDYETPASVGHVDVGAKVAQVAAGRYHTCVVLVDGGVKCWGIGTLVALGYGTREIIGDDETPAVLEPLPLGGPASSVHVGEFHSCAVLQSGDVKCWGAPVAALGYGDRQGPIGDDETLDKLAALDLW
;
A
#
# COMPACT_ATOMS: atom_id res chain seq x y z
N MET A 1 -11.44 8.99 1.06
CA MET A 1 -10.77 9.70 2.16
C MET A 1 -11.67 10.84 2.60
N HIS A 2 -11.87 10.98 3.90
CA HIS A 2 -12.68 12.03 4.51
C HIS A 2 -11.80 13.24 4.86
N GLU A 3 -12.41 14.41 5.03
CA GLU A 3 -11.68 15.66 5.35
C GLU A 3 -10.89 15.60 6.67
N ASP A 4 -11.30 14.72 7.59
CA ASP A 4 -10.65 14.51 8.88
C ASP A 4 -9.43 13.57 8.82
N GLY A 5 -9.14 13.00 7.65
CA GLY A 5 -8.07 12.04 7.41
C GLY A 5 -8.47 10.58 7.58
N ALA A 6 -9.75 10.28 7.78
CA ALA A 6 -10.25 8.91 7.87
C ALA A 6 -10.36 8.26 6.47
N LEU A 7 -10.16 6.94 6.43
CA LEU A 7 -10.28 6.14 5.21
C LEU A 7 -11.45 5.18 5.32
N SER A 8 -12.33 5.20 4.32
CA SER A 8 -13.35 4.16 4.13
C SER A 8 -13.09 3.50 2.79
N CYS A 9 -13.06 2.17 2.78
CA CYS A 9 -12.86 1.33 1.61
C CYS A 9 -14.11 0.48 1.36
N TRP A 10 -14.45 0.26 0.10
CA TRP A 10 -15.54 -0.61 -0.35
C TRP A 10 -15.11 -1.30 -1.65
N GLY A 11 -15.70 -2.46 -1.97
CA GLY A 11 -15.32 -3.24 -3.14
C GLY A 11 -15.25 -4.75 -2.89
N TYR A 12 -14.73 -5.46 -3.89
CA TYR A 12 -14.92 -6.91 -4.04
C TYR A 12 -13.89 -7.78 -3.29
N VAL A 13 -12.71 -7.23 -2.96
CA VAL A 13 -11.58 -8.02 -2.45
C VAL A 13 -11.26 -7.64 -1.00
N SER A 14 -11.66 -8.49 -0.06
CA SER A 14 -11.60 -8.25 1.40
C SER A 14 -10.24 -7.74 1.88
N ALA A 15 -9.15 -8.42 1.50
CA ALA A 15 -7.80 -8.04 1.89
C ALA A 15 -7.44 -6.62 1.46
N THR A 16 -7.79 -6.20 0.23
CA THR A 16 -7.47 -4.85 -0.26
C THR A 16 -8.24 -3.73 0.43
N LEU A 17 -9.32 -4.08 1.15
CA LEU A 17 -10.08 -3.12 1.93
C LEU A 17 -9.43 -2.85 3.29
N GLY A 18 -8.69 -3.81 3.86
CA GLY A 18 -7.86 -3.61 5.05
C GLY A 18 -8.62 -3.65 6.39
N TYR A 19 -9.81 -4.26 6.44
CA TYR A 19 -10.60 -4.32 7.68
C TYR A 19 -10.19 -5.47 8.63
N GLY A 20 -9.28 -6.36 8.23
CA GLY A 20 -8.65 -7.35 9.12
C GLY A 20 -9.59 -8.39 9.71
N GLY A 21 -10.52 -8.91 8.91
CA GLY A 21 -11.45 -9.98 9.32
C GLY A 21 -12.43 -9.61 10.45
N ALA A 22 -12.33 -8.40 11.02
CA ALA A 22 -13.07 -7.97 12.21
C ALA A 22 -14.57 -7.72 11.98
N ALA A 23 -15.03 -7.85 10.74
CA ALA A 23 -16.44 -7.74 10.41
C ALA A 23 -16.89 -9.04 9.73
N ALA A 24 -17.55 -9.90 10.51
CA ALA A 24 -18.26 -11.05 9.98
C ALA A 24 -19.28 -10.56 8.92
N GLY A 25 -19.10 -10.96 7.67
CA GLY A 25 -19.90 -10.48 6.52
C GLY A 25 -19.23 -9.38 5.68
N VAL A 26 -17.96 -9.05 5.93
CA VAL A 26 -17.18 -8.07 5.15
C VAL A 26 -16.14 -8.76 4.24
N GLY A 27 -16.25 -10.07 4.12
CA GLY A 27 -15.35 -10.94 3.36
C GLY A 27 -15.60 -10.97 1.85
N ASP A 28 -16.71 -10.40 1.39
CA ASP A 28 -17.20 -10.62 0.04
C ASP A 28 -18.17 -9.49 -0.33
N ASN A 29 -17.60 -8.38 -0.85
CA ASN A 29 -18.32 -7.33 -1.61
C ASN A 29 -18.97 -6.19 -0.81
N LEU A 30 -18.22 -5.50 0.05
CA LEU A 30 -18.71 -4.26 0.65
C LEU A 30 -19.21 -3.26 -0.41
N GLY A 31 -20.49 -2.90 -0.31
CA GLY A 31 -21.17 -1.98 -1.23
C GLY A 31 -22.19 -2.62 -2.16
N ASP A 32 -22.49 -3.92 -2.04
CA ASP A 32 -23.62 -4.56 -2.72
C ASP A 32 -24.93 -4.42 -1.93
N TYR A 33 -24.92 -4.73 -0.62
CA TYR A 33 -26.06 -4.60 0.30
C TYR A 33 -25.73 -3.81 1.57
N GLU A 34 -24.45 -3.64 1.90
CA GLU A 34 -23.96 -2.85 3.04
C GLU A 34 -23.54 -1.45 2.62
N THR A 35 -23.72 -0.47 3.50
CA THR A 35 -23.20 0.88 3.28
C THR A 35 -21.77 0.98 3.82
N PRO A 36 -20.86 1.77 3.21
CA PRO A 36 -19.53 2.02 3.77
C PRO A 36 -19.54 2.55 5.21
N ALA A 37 -20.67 3.14 5.66
CA ALA A 37 -20.86 3.60 7.03
C ALA A 37 -21.05 2.47 8.06
N SER A 38 -21.52 1.27 7.66
CA SER A 38 -21.82 0.19 8.60
C SER A 38 -20.59 -0.58 9.09
N VAL A 39 -19.43 -0.35 8.45
CA VAL A 39 -18.15 -1.01 8.78
C VAL A 39 -17.11 -0.08 9.39
N GLY A 40 -17.37 1.22 9.39
CA GLY A 40 -16.46 2.22 9.93
C GLY A 40 -15.28 2.54 9.01
N HIS A 41 -14.16 2.94 9.62
CA HIS A 41 -12.95 3.33 8.90
C HIS A 41 -11.91 2.21 8.95
N VAL A 42 -11.09 2.14 7.90
CA VAL A 42 -9.92 1.27 7.86
C VAL A 42 -8.91 1.79 8.88
N ASP A 43 -8.54 0.95 9.84
CA ASP A 43 -7.52 1.31 10.82
C ASP A 43 -6.13 1.13 10.22
N VAL A 44 -5.50 2.26 9.90
CA VAL A 44 -4.10 2.32 9.44
C VAL A 44 -3.15 2.84 10.53
N GLY A 45 -3.67 3.06 11.76
CA GLY A 45 -2.91 3.56 12.91
C GLY A 45 -2.61 5.06 12.92
N ALA A 46 -3.03 5.80 11.88
CA ALA A 46 -2.78 7.24 11.75
C ALA A 46 -3.74 7.90 10.74
N LYS A 47 -3.67 9.23 10.62
CA LYS A 47 -4.44 9.97 9.61
C LYS A 47 -3.84 9.82 8.23
N VAL A 48 -4.71 9.59 7.24
CA VAL A 48 -4.34 9.47 5.83
C VAL A 48 -4.34 10.83 5.16
N ALA A 49 -3.26 11.14 4.44
CA ALA A 49 -3.12 12.31 3.59
C ALA A 49 -3.38 11.99 2.10
N GLN A 50 -3.07 10.76 1.67
CA GLN A 50 -3.35 10.29 0.32
C GLN A 50 -3.59 8.78 0.31
N VAL A 51 -4.43 8.30 -0.60
CA VAL A 51 -4.63 6.88 -0.89
C VAL A 51 -4.46 6.62 -2.39
N ALA A 52 -3.86 5.48 -2.73
CA ALA A 52 -3.79 4.95 -4.08
C ALA A 52 -4.11 3.45 -4.05
N ALA A 53 -4.98 3.00 -4.96
CA ALA A 53 -5.41 1.61 -5.04
C ALA A 53 -5.13 1.04 -6.44
N GLY A 54 -4.49 -0.13 -6.47
CA GLY A 54 -4.29 -0.93 -7.67
C GLY A 54 -5.29 -2.07 -7.76
N ARG A 55 -4.96 -3.06 -8.59
CA ARG A 55 -5.80 -4.26 -8.76
C ARG A 55 -5.75 -5.19 -7.55
N TYR A 56 -4.59 -5.27 -6.89
CA TYR A 56 -4.31 -6.28 -5.87
C TYR A 56 -3.92 -5.72 -4.50
N HIS A 57 -3.61 -4.42 -4.42
CA HIS A 57 -3.18 -3.78 -3.18
C HIS A 57 -3.53 -2.30 -3.14
N THR A 58 -3.58 -1.78 -1.93
CA THR A 58 -3.85 -0.38 -1.62
C THR A 58 -2.68 0.16 -0.81
N CYS A 59 -2.24 1.37 -1.13
CA CYS A 59 -1.22 2.09 -0.38
C CYS A 59 -1.74 3.45 0.08
N VAL A 60 -1.29 3.91 1.23
CA VAL A 60 -1.58 5.24 1.77
C VAL A 60 -0.31 5.99 2.12
N VAL A 61 -0.37 7.31 1.98
CA VAL A 61 0.55 8.25 2.61
C VAL A 61 -0.14 8.81 3.86
N LEU A 62 0.51 8.67 5.00
CA LEU A 62 0.08 9.23 6.28
C LEU A 62 0.44 10.72 6.35
N VAL A 63 -0.19 11.47 7.26
CA VAL A 63 0.08 12.91 7.43
C VAL A 63 1.54 13.21 7.79
N ASP A 64 2.25 12.29 8.44
CA ASP A 64 3.68 12.39 8.75
C ASP A 64 4.60 11.97 7.58
N GLY A 65 4.03 11.57 6.44
CA GLY A 65 4.74 11.10 5.25
C GLY A 65 5.09 9.61 5.27
N GLY A 66 4.70 8.86 6.30
CA GLY A 66 4.84 7.41 6.32
C GLY A 66 3.99 6.74 5.23
N VAL A 67 4.49 5.67 4.62
CA VAL A 67 3.74 4.88 3.61
C VAL A 67 3.40 3.51 4.17
N LYS A 68 2.14 3.11 4.09
CA LYS A 68 1.69 1.75 4.41
C LYS A 68 0.95 1.16 3.21
N CYS A 69 1.19 -0.12 2.93
CA CYS A 69 0.53 -0.85 1.86
C CYS A 69 -0.07 -2.16 2.38
N TRP A 70 -1.24 -2.54 1.89
CA TRP A 70 -1.90 -3.79 2.27
C TRP A 70 -2.69 -4.37 1.09
N GLY A 71 -3.18 -5.59 1.23
CA GLY A 71 -3.81 -6.37 0.17
C GLY A 71 -3.02 -7.64 -0.12
N ILE A 72 -3.04 -8.09 -1.37
CA ILE A 72 -2.43 -9.34 -1.78
C ILE A 72 -0.92 -9.13 -1.99
N GLY A 73 -0.09 -9.79 -1.16
CA GLY A 73 1.38 -9.72 -1.20
C GLY A 73 2.06 -10.40 -2.39
N THR A 74 1.31 -10.89 -3.39
CA THR A 74 1.90 -11.54 -4.56
C THR A 74 2.83 -10.59 -5.31
N LEU A 75 4.00 -11.11 -5.73
CA LEU A 75 5.04 -10.32 -6.39
C LEU A 75 5.58 -9.14 -5.58
N VAL A 76 5.45 -9.21 -4.24
CA VAL A 76 6.08 -8.28 -3.29
C VAL A 76 5.67 -6.81 -3.45
N ALA A 77 4.51 -6.56 -4.06
CA ALA A 77 3.99 -5.23 -4.33
C ALA A 77 3.71 -4.39 -3.07
N LEU A 78 3.69 -5.03 -1.89
CA LEU A 78 3.54 -4.37 -0.60
C LEU A 78 4.85 -3.77 -0.05
N GLY A 79 6.01 -4.27 -0.48
CA GLY A 79 7.32 -3.71 -0.11
C GLY A 79 7.88 -4.16 1.25
N TYR A 80 7.26 -5.14 1.91
CA TYR A 80 7.63 -5.62 3.25
C TYR A 80 8.52 -6.87 3.27
N GLY A 81 9.06 -7.32 2.14
CA GLY A 81 9.86 -8.55 2.10
C GLY A 81 9.04 -9.84 2.27
N THR A 82 7.71 -9.75 2.28
CA THR A 82 6.80 -10.88 2.47
C THR A 82 5.80 -11.00 1.32
N ARG A 83 5.30 -12.23 1.11
CA ARG A 83 4.22 -12.55 0.18
C ARG A 83 2.89 -12.79 0.90
N GLU A 84 2.87 -12.57 2.21
CA GLU A 84 1.66 -12.66 3.02
C GLU A 84 0.61 -11.65 2.55
N ILE A 85 -0.65 -12.05 2.70
CA ILE A 85 -1.78 -11.16 2.50
C ILE A 85 -1.87 -10.32 3.77
N ILE A 86 -2.14 -9.03 3.61
CA ILE A 86 -2.36 -8.12 4.73
C ILE A 86 -3.73 -7.50 4.59
N GLY A 87 -4.51 -7.47 5.67
CA GLY A 87 -5.87 -6.90 5.63
C GLY A 87 -6.99 -7.94 5.66
N ASP A 88 -6.67 -9.23 5.62
CA ASP A 88 -7.63 -10.35 5.62
C ASP A 88 -8.01 -10.81 7.03
N ASP A 89 -7.07 -10.90 7.96
CA ASP A 89 -7.32 -11.17 9.39
C ASP A 89 -6.66 -10.17 10.36
N GLU A 90 -5.88 -9.22 9.85
CA GLU A 90 -5.40 -8.06 10.61
C GLU A 90 -5.59 -6.71 9.89
N THR A 91 -5.57 -5.60 10.63
CA THR A 91 -5.66 -4.27 10.03
C THR A 91 -4.27 -3.73 9.66
N PRO A 92 -4.14 -2.83 8.66
CA PRO A 92 -2.86 -2.22 8.30
C PRO A 92 -2.19 -1.41 9.43
N ALA A 93 -2.89 -1.15 10.52
CA ALA A 93 -2.33 -0.53 11.72
C ALA A 93 -1.16 -1.33 12.32
N VAL A 94 -1.15 -2.66 12.17
CA VAL A 94 -0.06 -3.51 12.70
C VAL A 94 1.27 -3.31 11.98
N LEU A 95 1.24 -2.70 10.79
CA LEU A 95 2.41 -2.48 9.98
C LEU A 95 3.18 -1.25 10.42
N GLU A 96 4.50 -1.35 10.39
CA GLU A 96 5.37 -0.19 10.37
C GLU A 96 5.33 0.49 8.98
N PRO A 97 5.58 1.81 8.90
CA PRO A 97 5.76 2.47 7.61
C PRO A 97 6.94 1.87 6.82
N LEU A 98 6.80 1.82 5.49
CA LEU A 98 7.87 1.33 4.60
C LEU A 98 9.15 2.15 4.78
N PRO A 99 10.33 1.50 4.83
CA PRO A 99 11.60 2.18 5.07
C PRO A 99 12.11 2.86 3.78
N LEU A 100 11.40 3.88 3.32
CA LEU A 100 11.73 4.60 2.08
C LEU A 100 12.92 5.55 2.24
N GLY A 101 13.47 5.72 3.43
CA GLY A 101 14.61 6.62 3.69
C GLY A 101 14.22 8.10 3.81
N GLY A 102 12.93 8.42 3.82
CA GLY A 102 12.39 9.76 4.02
C GLY A 102 10.86 9.80 3.91
N PRO A 103 10.21 10.93 4.26
CA PRO A 103 8.77 11.08 4.15
C PRO A 103 8.34 11.13 2.67
N ALA A 104 7.28 10.40 2.34
CA ALA A 104 6.63 10.47 1.04
C ALA A 104 5.70 11.69 0.94
N SER A 105 5.65 12.27 -0.25
CA SER A 105 4.68 13.30 -0.64
C SER A 105 3.53 12.70 -1.46
N SER A 106 3.80 11.64 -2.22
CA SER A 106 2.77 10.88 -2.91
C SER A 106 3.13 9.41 -3.11
N VAL A 107 2.11 8.59 -3.34
CA VAL A 107 2.23 7.19 -3.76
C VAL A 107 1.33 6.91 -4.97
N HIS A 108 1.82 6.06 -5.86
CA HIS A 108 1.12 5.55 -7.04
C HIS A 108 1.21 4.04 -7.07
N VAL A 109 0.10 3.40 -7.44
CA VAL A 109 -0.04 1.95 -7.39
C VAL A 109 -0.49 1.42 -8.74
N GLY A 110 0.29 0.49 -9.29
CA GLY A 110 -0.02 -0.26 -10.50
C GLY A 110 -0.64 -1.63 -10.20
N GLU A 111 -0.62 -2.54 -11.17
CA GLU A 111 -1.16 -3.89 -10.95
C GLU A 111 -0.30 -4.70 -9.98
N PHE A 112 1.03 -4.65 -10.13
CA PHE A 112 1.98 -5.44 -9.33
C PHE A 112 3.18 -4.62 -8.82
N HIS A 113 3.14 -3.30 -8.97
CA HIS A 113 4.20 -2.39 -8.52
C HIS A 113 3.61 -1.16 -7.85
N SER A 114 4.45 -0.48 -7.08
CA SER A 114 4.15 0.77 -6.40
C SER A 114 5.33 1.71 -6.53
N CYS A 115 5.07 3.01 -6.59
CA CYS A 115 6.08 4.04 -6.60
C CYS A 115 5.70 5.15 -5.61
N ALA A 116 6.66 5.62 -4.83
CA ALA A 116 6.52 6.76 -3.94
C ALA A 116 7.45 7.89 -4.37
N VAL A 117 6.94 9.12 -4.32
CA VAL A 117 7.73 10.35 -4.50
C VAL A 117 8.02 10.91 -3.12
N LEU A 118 9.28 10.98 -2.73
CA LEU A 118 9.72 11.53 -1.45
C LEU A 118 9.67 13.05 -1.46
N GLN A 119 9.56 13.67 -0.28
CA GLN A 119 9.62 15.13 -0.15
C GLN A 119 10.98 15.71 -0.59
N SER A 120 12.04 14.88 -0.63
CA SER A 120 13.33 15.24 -1.22
C SER A 120 13.27 15.40 -2.75
N GLY A 121 12.22 14.88 -3.40
CA GLY A 121 12.11 14.76 -4.85
C GLY A 121 12.53 13.39 -5.38
N ASP A 122 13.13 12.54 -4.55
CA ASP A 122 13.54 11.19 -4.95
C ASP A 122 12.34 10.29 -5.23
N VAL A 123 12.47 9.39 -6.21
CA VAL A 123 11.44 8.38 -6.51
C VAL A 123 11.96 7.00 -6.12
N LYS A 124 11.12 6.26 -5.40
CA LYS A 124 11.36 4.85 -5.06
C LYS A 124 10.22 3.98 -5.57
N CYS A 125 10.54 2.97 -6.36
CA CYS A 125 9.58 2.02 -6.89
C CYS A 125 9.90 0.60 -6.41
N TRP A 126 8.88 -0.21 -6.15
CA TRP A 126 9.01 -1.60 -5.70
C TRP A 126 7.92 -2.48 -6.31
N GLY A 127 8.12 -3.80 -6.24
CA GLY A 127 7.25 -4.81 -6.85
C GLY A 127 7.74 -5.31 -8.20
N ALA A 128 6.82 -5.66 -9.10
CA ALA A 128 7.10 -6.34 -10.36
C ALA A 128 6.22 -5.84 -11.53
N PRO A 129 6.60 -6.13 -12.78
CA PRO A 129 7.92 -6.58 -13.23
C PRO A 129 8.95 -5.44 -13.15
N VAL A 130 10.24 -5.77 -12.98
CA VAL A 130 11.34 -4.78 -12.82
C VAL A 130 11.44 -3.77 -13.95
N ALA A 131 11.04 -4.16 -15.18
CA ALA A 131 10.97 -3.26 -16.32
C ALA A 131 10.02 -2.07 -16.09
N ALA A 132 8.96 -2.25 -15.29
CA ALA A 132 8.05 -1.17 -14.93
C ALA A 132 8.63 -0.24 -13.86
N LEU A 133 9.72 -0.61 -13.19
CA LEU A 133 10.34 0.15 -12.11
C LEU A 133 11.41 1.15 -12.60
N GLY A 134 11.85 1.06 -13.86
CA GLY A 134 12.79 2.00 -14.46
C GLY A 134 14.26 1.84 -14.07
N TYR A 135 14.61 0.91 -13.17
CA TYR A 135 15.99 0.75 -12.66
C TYR A 135 17.00 0.16 -13.65
N GLY A 136 16.57 -0.29 -14.84
CA GLY A 136 17.46 -0.89 -15.84
C GLY A 136 18.09 -2.24 -15.45
N ASP A 137 17.73 -2.80 -14.29
CA ASP A 137 18.24 -4.07 -13.78
C ASP A 137 17.41 -5.29 -14.25
N ARG A 138 18.06 -6.44 -14.41
CA ARG A 138 17.45 -7.76 -14.70
C ARG A 138 17.36 -8.66 -13.46
N GLN A 139 17.74 -8.17 -12.28
CA GLN A 139 17.55 -8.89 -11.03
C GLN A 139 16.05 -8.96 -10.67
N GLY A 140 15.71 -9.79 -9.69
CA GLY A 140 14.33 -10.16 -9.36
C GLY A 140 13.43 -9.00 -8.94
N PRO A 141 12.17 -9.26 -8.59
CA PRO A 141 11.24 -8.23 -8.13
C PRO A 141 11.82 -7.49 -6.91
N ILE A 142 11.83 -6.16 -6.94
CA ILE A 142 12.44 -5.37 -5.87
C ILE A 142 11.52 -5.35 -4.64
N GLY A 143 12.08 -5.72 -3.49
CA GLY A 143 11.40 -5.66 -2.20
C GLY A 143 11.03 -7.01 -1.58
N ASP A 144 11.51 -8.15 -2.13
CA ASP A 144 11.53 -9.44 -1.41
C ASP A 144 12.75 -9.62 -0.53
N ASP A 145 13.97 -9.63 -1.07
CA ASP A 145 15.19 -9.70 -0.26
C ASP A 145 16.03 -8.41 -0.28
N GLU A 146 15.69 -7.46 -1.17
CA GLU A 146 16.23 -6.11 -1.15
C GLU A 146 15.44 -5.21 -0.19
N THR A 147 16.17 -4.49 0.65
CA THR A 147 15.60 -3.58 1.64
C THR A 147 15.42 -2.21 0.98
N LEU A 148 14.21 -1.63 1.05
CA LEU A 148 13.87 -0.40 0.30
C LEU A 148 14.74 0.81 0.67
N ASP A 149 15.37 0.80 1.84
CA ASP A 149 16.34 1.79 2.29
C ASP A 149 17.66 1.72 1.50
N LYS A 150 18.01 0.55 0.97
CA LYS A 150 19.22 0.33 0.16
C LYS A 150 19.03 0.58 -1.33
N LEU A 151 17.79 0.77 -1.78
CA LEU A 151 17.52 1.15 -3.16
C LEU A 151 18.01 2.57 -3.41
N ALA A 152 18.84 2.72 -4.44
CA ALA A 152 19.14 4.03 -5.01
C ALA A 152 17.85 4.69 -5.50
N ALA A 153 17.74 6.00 -5.32
CA ALA A 153 16.69 6.78 -5.94
C ALA A 153 16.73 6.57 -7.46
N LEU A 154 15.56 6.50 -8.09
CA LEU A 154 15.48 6.43 -9.53
C LEU A 154 16.01 7.75 -10.12
N ASP A 155 17.08 7.68 -10.93
CA ASP A 155 17.62 8.84 -11.63
C ASP A 155 16.77 9.09 -12.89
N LEU A 156 16.08 10.24 -12.92
CA LEU A 156 15.12 10.59 -13.97
C LEU A 156 15.72 11.49 -15.07
N TRP A 157 17.06 11.61 -15.14
CA TRP A 157 17.76 12.51 -16.07
C TRP A 157 18.95 11.86 -16.77
#